data_AF-A0A7J2JLQ1-F1
#
_entry.id   AF-A0A7J2JLQ1-F1
#
_cell.length_a   1.000
_cell.length_b   1.000
_cell.length_c   1.000
_cell.angle_alpha   90.00
_cell.angle_beta   90.00
_cell.angle_gamma   90.00
#
_symmetry.space_group_name_H-M   'P 1'
#
loop_
_entity.id
_entity.type
_entity.pdbx_description
1 polymer ?
#
loop_
_entity_poly.entity_id
_entity_poly.type
_entity_poly.pdbx_seq_one_letter_code
_entity_poly.pdbx_strand_id
1 'polypeptide(L)'
;MFSLGDIASAIAGSVFVLFFLMIGSGIGEEVASFFFGRIKGRLTQIIYLLLFMPLFVLGSYVYVYLQIPKKLLSTALFFGLWGVFTVFISRFVIYLGGKVLGIRLPKSKKSHINGRELIKYLKEKKLEDNEIRKILARSCESERKAQKLFEGGSEWVKIDPEALCYELSKRDFNVHEVMDILRKILKMTPEEAAGVWKNASV
;
A
#
# COMPACT_ATOMS: atom_id res chain seq x y z
N MET A 1 16.78 -30.64 -36.83
CA MET A 1 15.99 -29.54 -37.44
C MET A 1 14.72 -29.44 -36.61
N PHE A 2 14.45 -28.32 -35.93
CA PHE A 2 13.21 -28.16 -35.17
C PHE A 2 12.04 -27.96 -36.14
N SER A 3 10.92 -28.64 -35.91
CA SER A 3 9.72 -28.40 -36.72
C SER A 3 9.10 -27.06 -36.35
N LEU A 4 8.32 -26.49 -37.27
CA LEU A 4 7.55 -25.26 -37.01
C LEU A 4 6.61 -25.43 -35.79
N GLY A 5 6.11 -26.66 -35.58
CA GLY A 5 5.25 -27.02 -34.44
C GLY A 5 6.00 -27.01 -33.10
N ASP A 6 7.26 -27.46 -33.08
CA ASP A 6 8.09 -27.44 -31.87
C ASP A 6 8.39 -26.01 -31.41
N ILE A 7 8.68 -25.13 -32.38
CA ILE A 7 8.94 -23.71 -32.13
C ILE A 7 7.67 -23.02 -31.61
N ALA A 8 6.52 -23.26 -32.24
CA ALA A 8 5.24 -22.70 -31.80
C ALA A 8 4.86 -23.14 -30.39
N SER A 9 5.04 -24.44 -30.07
CA SER A 9 4.77 -24.97 -28.73
C SER A 9 5.70 -24.39 -27.67
N ALA A 10 6.99 -24.20 -27.99
CA ALA A 10 7.94 -23.58 -27.08
C ALA A 10 7.61 -22.10 -26.79
N ILE A 11 7.18 -21.36 -27.81
CA ILE A 11 6.72 -19.97 -27.67
C ILE A 11 5.47 -19.91 -26.80
N ALA A 12 4.45 -20.73 -27.09
CA ALA A 12 3.21 -20.76 -26.32
C ALA A 12 3.47 -21.12 -24.84
N GLY A 13 4.35 -22.10 -24.59
CA GLY A 13 4.76 -22.45 -23.23
C GLY A 13 5.46 -21.30 -22.51
N SER A 14 6.35 -20.57 -23.20
CA SER A 14 7.05 -19.41 -22.64
C SER A 14 6.08 -18.27 -22.31
N VAL A 15 5.14 -17.98 -23.21
CA VAL A 15 4.09 -16.96 -22.98
C VAL A 15 3.22 -17.34 -21.78
N PHE A 16 2.85 -18.62 -21.66
CA PHE A 16 2.04 -19.11 -20.54
C PHE A 16 2.77 -18.95 -19.20
N VAL A 17 4.06 -19.30 -19.13
CA VAL A 17 4.86 -19.12 -17.91
C VAL A 17 5.03 -17.63 -17.57
N LEU A 18 5.27 -16.77 -18.57
CA LEU A 18 5.38 -15.32 -18.37
C LEU A 18 4.06 -14.71 -17.87
N PHE A 19 2.91 -15.21 -18.34
CA PHE A 19 1.61 -14.75 -17.87
C PHE A 19 1.41 -15.04 -16.38
N PHE A 20 1.75 -16.24 -15.91
CA PHE A 20 1.69 -16.58 -14.48
C PHE A 20 2.68 -15.78 -13.64
N LEU A 21 3.90 -15.58 -14.16
CA LEU A 21 4.89 -14.70 -13.52
C LEU A 21 4.35 -13.26 -13.38
N MET A 22 3.68 -12.72 -14.40
CA MET A 22 3.05 -11.40 -14.34
C MET A 22 1.96 -11.32 -13.28
N ILE A 23 1.05 -12.32 -13.24
CA ILE A 23 0.01 -12.39 -12.19
C ILE A 23 0.65 -12.43 -10.82
N GLY A 24 1.63 -13.32 -10.62
CA GLY A 24 2.33 -13.46 -9.35
C GLY A 24 3.04 -12.17 -8.93
N SER A 25 3.70 -11.50 -9.88
CA SER A 25 4.34 -10.21 -9.61
C SER A 25 3.33 -9.12 -9.25
N GLY A 26 2.16 -9.09 -9.91
CA GLY A 26 1.07 -8.18 -9.57
C GLY A 26 0.50 -8.41 -8.17
N ILE A 27 0.24 -9.67 -7.81
CA ILE A 27 -0.17 -10.03 -6.44
C ILE A 27 0.91 -9.64 -5.43
N GLY A 28 2.18 -9.94 -5.75
CA GLY A 28 3.33 -9.57 -4.92
C GLY A 28 3.43 -8.06 -4.71
N GLU A 29 3.11 -7.25 -5.72
CA GLU A 29 3.13 -5.80 -5.65
C GLU A 29 2.03 -5.24 -4.75
N GLU A 30 0.81 -5.78 -4.82
CA GLU A 30 -0.29 -5.42 -3.92
C GLU A 30 0.03 -5.79 -2.47
N VAL A 31 0.48 -7.03 -2.24
CA VAL A 31 0.86 -7.53 -0.90
C VAL A 31 2.03 -6.71 -0.34
N ALA A 32 3.09 -6.52 -1.11
CA ALA A 32 4.26 -5.78 -0.65
C ALA A 32 3.94 -4.29 -0.43
N SER A 33 3.04 -3.71 -1.22
CA SER A 33 2.58 -2.33 -1.00
C SER A 33 1.77 -2.18 0.29
N PHE A 34 0.98 -3.19 0.67
CA PHE A 34 0.30 -3.21 1.96
C PHE A 34 1.28 -3.23 3.14
N PHE A 35 2.34 -4.04 3.08
CA PHE A 35 3.31 -4.15 4.18
C PHE A 35 4.35 -3.03 4.23
N PHE A 36 4.84 -2.56 3.07
CA PHE A 36 6.00 -1.68 2.97
C PHE A 36 5.69 -0.31 2.35
N GLY A 37 4.45 -0.08 1.90
CA GLY A 37 4.05 1.11 1.17
C GLY A 37 4.45 1.06 -0.31
N ARG A 38 3.92 2.02 -1.09
CA ARG A 38 4.21 2.15 -2.52
C ARG A 38 5.59 2.78 -2.74
N ILE A 39 6.38 2.21 -3.65
CA ILE A 39 7.63 2.82 -4.12
C ILE A 39 7.29 4.12 -4.87
N LYS A 40 7.88 5.22 -4.43
CA LYS A 40 7.81 6.52 -5.10
C LYS A 40 9.23 7.02 -5.35
N GLY A 41 9.50 7.52 -6.55
CA GLY A 41 10.79 8.11 -6.93
C GLY A 41 11.62 7.23 -7.87
N ARG A 42 12.28 7.88 -8.84
CA ARG A 42 13.06 7.22 -9.89
C ARG A 42 14.21 6.37 -9.35
N LEU A 43 14.92 6.85 -8.32
CA LEU A 43 16.07 6.13 -7.75
C LEU A 43 15.64 4.82 -7.09
N THR A 44 14.53 4.82 -6.35
CA THR A 44 14.00 3.63 -5.68
C THR A 44 13.47 2.61 -6.70
N GLN A 45 12.94 3.06 -7.83
CA GLN A 45 12.58 2.17 -8.96
C GLN A 45 13.81 1.53 -9.60
N ILE A 46 14.92 2.27 -9.74
CA ILE A 46 16.17 1.71 -10.25
C ILE A 46 16.72 0.65 -9.29
N ILE A 47 16.76 0.93 -7.98
CA ILE A 47 17.20 -0.04 -6.96
C ILE A 47 16.28 -1.28 -6.96
N TYR A 48 14.97 -1.07 -7.10
CA TYR A 48 14.01 -2.16 -7.22
C TYR A 48 14.29 -3.05 -8.42
N LEU A 49 14.52 -2.46 -9.60
CA LEU A 49 14.88 -3.22 -10.81
C LEU A 49 16.20 -3.97 -10.63
N LEU A 50 17.20 -3.35 -9.99
CA LEU A 50 18.50 -3.96 -9.69
C LEU A 50 18.40 -5.15 -8.72
N LEU A 51 17.40 -5.18 -7.83
CA LEU A 51 17.13 -6.32 -6.95
C LEU A 51 16.27 -7.39 -7.64
N PHE A 52 15.27 -6.94 -8.40
CA PHE A 52 14.32 -7.82 -9.08
C PHE A 52 15.00 -8.69 -10.14
N MET A 53 15.86 -8.10 -10.99
CA MET A 53 16.50 -8.85 -12.08
C MET A 53 17.35 -10.04 -11.59
N PRO A 54 18.28 -9.88 -10.63
CA PRO A 54 19.05 -11.00 -10.11
C PRO A 54 18.19 -12.05 -9.42
N LEU A 55 17.20 -11.65 -8.62
CA LEU A 55 16.29 -12.59 -7.96
C LEU A 55 15.42 -13.36 -8.96
N PHE A 56 15.00 -12.70 -10.04
CA PHE A 56 14.27 -13.34 -11.13
C PHE A 56 15.13 -14.40 -11.81
N VAL A 57 16.38 -14.06 -12.15
CA VAL A 57 17.34 -15.01 -12.72
C VAL A 57 17.62 -16.16 -11.76
N LEU A 58 17.71 -15.89 -10.46
CA LEU A 58 17.90 -16.91 -9.42
C LEU A 58 16.78 -17.96 -9.43
N GLY A 59 15.54 -17.55 -9.75
CA GLY A 59 14.40 -18.45 -9.85
C GLY A 59 14.60 -19.59 -10.83
N SER A 60 15.27 -19.33 -11.95
CA SER A 60 15.61 -20.36 -12.93
C SER A 60 16.58 -21.40 -12.38
N TYR A 61 17.55 -20.98 -11.56
CA TYR A 61 18.47 -21.91 -10.90
C TYR A 61 17.77 -22.69 -9.79
N VAL A 62 16.92 -22.04 -8.99
CA VAL A 62 16.12 -22.70 -7.94
C VAL A 62 15.17 -23.72 -8.55
N TYR A 63 14.51 -23.40 -9.67
CA TYR A 63 13.64 -24.31 -10.39
C TYR A 63 14.37 -25.61 -10.77
N VAL A 64 15.59 -25.49 -11.30
CA VAL A 64 16.44 -26.64 -11.67
C VAL A 64 16.90 -27.41 -10.43
N TYR A 65 17.32 -26.71 -9.38
CA TYR A 65 17.81 -27.32 -8.15
C TYR A 65 16.73 -28.11 -7.40
N LEU A 66 15.51 -27.59 -7.33
CA LEU A 66 14.36 -28.23 -6.67
C LEU A 66 13.79 -29.41 -7.48
N GLN A 67 14.38 -29.74 -8.63
CA GLN A 67 13.95 -30.83 -9.51
C GLN A 67 12.44 -30.79 -9.82
N ILE A 68 11.90 -29.59 -9.98
CA ILE A 68 10.47 -29.41 -10.23
C ILE A 68 10.12 -30.11 -11.54
N PRO A 69 9.03 -30.90 -11.58
CA PRO A 69 8.62 -31.59 -12.79
C PRO A 69 8.54 -30.62 -13.96
N LYS A 70 9.16 -30.97 -15.10
CA LYS A 70 9.18 -30.16 -16.34
C LYS A 70 7.83 -30.14 -17.07
N LYS A 71 6.73 -30.21 -16.31
CA LYS A 71 5.37 -30.06 -16.80
C LYS A 71 5.04 -28.58 -16.84
N LEU A 72 4.47 -28.12 -17.96
CA LEU A 72 4.15 -26.72 -18.21
C LEU A 72 3.41 -26.04 -17.05
N LEU A 73 2.43 -26.72 -16.46
CA LEU A 73 1.66 -26.19 -15.33
C LEU A 73 2.52 -26.03 -14.06
N SER A 74 3.36 -27.02 -13.73
CA SER A 74 4.26 -26.95 -12.57
C SER A 74 5.29 -25.84 -12.72
N THR A 75 5.82 -25.68 -13.93
CA THR A 75 6.71 -24.56 -14.29
C THR A 75 6.00 -23.21 -14.13
N ALA A 76 4.80 -23.06 -14.68
CA ALA A 76 4.04 -21.81 -14.60
C ALA A 76 3.68 -21.45 -13.16
N LEU A 77 3.21 -22.39 -12.36
CA LEU A 77 2.88 -22.17 -10.94
C LEU A 77 4.12 -21.78 -10.13
N PHE A 78 5.25 -22.45 -10.36
CA PHE A 78 6.50 -22.10 -9.69
C PHE A 78 6.91 -20.66 -10.01
N PHE A 79 6.97 -20.29 -11.30
CA PHE A 79 7.37 -18.93 -11.68
C PHE A 79 6.34 -17.87 -11.26
N GLY A 80 5.05 -18.22 -11.17
CA GLY A 80 4.04 -17.35 -10.56
C GLY A 80 4.33 -17.07 -9.08
N LEU A 81 4.53 -18.12 -8.27
CA LEU A 81 4.93 -17.96 -6.86
C LEU A 81 6.27 -17.25 -6.70
N TRP A 82 7.22 -17.56 -7.58
CA TRP A 82 8.51 -16.90 -7.61
C TRP A 82 8.35 -15.40 -7.89
N GLY A 83 7.46 -15.02 -8.81
CA GLY A 83 7.11 -13.62 -9.07
C GLY A 83 6.67 -12.90 -7.79
N VAL A 84 5.73 -13.49 -7.03
CA VAL A 84 5.27 -12.95 -5.73
C VAL A 84 6.47 -12.74 -4.80
N PHE A 85 7.30 -13.77 -4.64
CA PHE A 85 8.44 -13.77 -3.74
C PHE A 85 9.51 -12.74 -4.13
N THR A 86 9.81 -12.63 -5.42
CA THR A 86 10.81 -11.72 -5.99
C THR A 86 10.43 -10.27 -5.68
N VAL A 87 9.16 -9.90 -5.92
CA VAL A 87 8.63 -8.57 -5.63
C VAL A 87 8.67 -8.29 -4.12
N PHE A 88 8.21 -9.25 -3.32
CA PHE A 88 8.13 -9.11 -1.87
C PHE A 88 9.53 -8.91 -1.24
N ILE A 89 10.50 -9.76 -1.58
CA ILE A 89 11.88 -9.66 -1.09
C ILE A 89 12.52 -8.34 -1.52
N SER A 90 12.36 -7.95 -2.79
CA SER A 90 12.94 -6.69 -3.29
C SER A 90 12.41 -5.48 -2.51
N ARG A 91 11.11 -5.46 -2.24
CA ARG A 91 10.47 -4.43 -1.41
C ARG A 91 10.92 -4.48 0.04
N PHE A 92 11.04 -5.66 0.61
CA PHE A 92 11.52 -5.86 1.96
C PHE A 92 12.96 -5.35 2.13
N VAL A 93 13.84 -5.63 1.17
CA VAL A 93 15.24 -5.13 1.17
C VAL A 93 15.27 -3.61 1.05
N ILE A 94 14.46 -3.01 0.18
CA ILE A 94 14.34 -1.55 0.07
C ILE A 94 13.82 -0.94 1.37
N TYR A 95 12.82 -1.56 1.98
CA TYR A 95 12.26 -1.15 3.26
C TYR A 95 13.32 -1.19 4.37
N LEU A 96 14.07 -2.29 4.47
CA LEU A 96 15.19 -2.41 5.42
C LEU A 96 16.29 -1.39 5.13
N GLY A 97 16.68 -1.21 3.88
CA GLY A 97 17.68 -0.22 3.46
C GLY A 97 17.27 1.21 3.83
N GLY A 98 16.00 1.56 3.62
CA GLY A 98 15.45 2.84 4.07
C GLY A 98 15.50 3.00 5.59
N LYS A 99 15.16 1.94 6.34
CA LYS A 99 15.21 1.92 7.81
C LYS A 99 16.65 2.04 8.34
N VAL A 100 17.63 1.42 7.69
CA VAL A 100 19.04 1.41 8.10
C VAL A 100 19.76 2.70 7.72
N LEU A 101 19.49 3.27 6.54
CA LEU A 101 20.10 4.52 6.08
C LEU A 101 19.44 5.77 6.68
N GLY A 102 18.50 5.62 7.62
CA GLY A 102 17.77 6.74 8.22
C GLY A 102 16.87 7.51 7.23
N ILE A 103 16.70 6.99 6.01
CA ILE A 103 15.76 7.53 5.03
C ILE A 103 14.38 7.17 5.57
N ARG A 104 13.74 8.15 6.22
CA ARG A 104 12.36 8.02 6.71
C ARG A 104 11.49 7.52 5.56
N LEU A 105 11.16 6.24 5.60
CA LEU A 105 10.01 5.69 4.89
C LEU A 105 8.85 6.66 5.11
N PRO A 106 8.01 6.92 4.09
CA PRO A 106 6.82 7.72 4.27
C PRO A 106 5.91 6.95 5.22
N LYS A 107 6.09 7.16 6.53
CA LYS A 107 5.09 6.86 7.54
C LYS A 107 3.84 7.58 7.08
N SER A 108 2.66 6.96 7.20
CA SER A 108 1.42 7.73 7.15
C SER A 108 1.64 8.95 8.03
N LYS A 109 1.46 10.15 7.45
CA LYS A 109 1.69 11.41 8.14
C LYS A 109 0.65 11.48 9.25
N LYS A 110 0.94 10.84 10.38
CA LYS A 110 0.13 10.96 11.59
C LYS A 110 0.37 12.36 12.11
N SER A 111 -0.48 13.28 11.69
CA SER A 111 -0.43 14.66 12.13
C SER A 111 -0.86 14.71 13.59
N HIS A 112 -0.03 15.35 14.42
CA HIS A 112 -0.47 15.77 15.74
C HIS A 112 -1.46 16.91 15.54
N ILE A 113 -2.74 16.65 15.83
CA ILE A 113 -3.79 17.64 15.62
C ILE A 113 -4.60 17.86 16.88
N ASN A 114 -5.23 19.03 16.92
CA ASN A 114 -6.21 19.37 17.92
C ASN A 114 -7.50 18.59 17.63
N GLY A 115 -7.70 17.48 18.33
CA GLY A 115 -8.88 16.63 18.14
C GLY A 115 -10.20 17.32 18.53
N ARG A 116 -10.15 18.38 19.35
CA ARG A 116 -11.34 19.16 19.71
C ARG A 116 -11.87 19.98 18.54
N GLU A 117 -10.99 20.54 17.71
CA GLU A 117 -11.39 21.27 16.50
C GLU A 117 -12.07 20.33 15.50
N LEU A 118 -11.57 19.09 15.37
CA LEU A 118 -12.21 18.08 14.54
C LEU A 118 -13.61 17.71 15.06
N ILE A 119 -13.76 17.43 16.36
CA ILE A 119 -15.08 17.12 16.95
C ILE A 119 -16.05 18.28 16.76
N LYS A 120 -15.60 19.52 17.00
CA LYS A 120 -16.41 20.72 16.82
C LYS A 120 -16.92 20.82 15.38
N TYR A 121 -16.04 20.64 14.40
CA TYR A 121 -16.40 20.68 12.98
C TYR A 121 -17.41 19.58 12.60
N LEU A 122 -17.21 18.35 13.11
CA LEU A 122 -18.15 17.25 12.85
C LEU A 122 -19.53 17.50 13.48
N LYS A 123 -19.59 18.13 14.66
CA LYS A 123 -20.84 18.56 15.29
C LYS A 123 -21.53 19.69 14.53
N GLU A 124 -20.77 20.64 14.00
CA GLU A 124 -21.31 21.71 13.13
C GLU A 124 -21.95 21.14 11.85
N LYS A 125 -21.47 19.99 11.39
CA LYS A 125 -22.07 19.21 10.28
C LYS A 125 -23.25 18.32 10.69
N LYS A 126 -23.75 18.47 11.92
CA LYS A 126 -24.90 17.73 12.47
C LYS A 126 -24.72 16.20 12.52
N LEU A 127 -23.48 15.70 12.61
CA LEU A 127 -23.26 14.27 12.86
C LEU A 127 -23.69 13.90 14.27
N GLU A 128 -24.26 12.70 14.40
CA GLU A 128 -24.59 12.17 15.71
C GLU A 128 -23.33 11.81 16.50
N ASP A 129 -23.41 11.95 17.83
CA ASP A 129 -22.31 11.66 18.74
C ASP A 129 -21.77 10.21 18.57
N ASN A 130 -22.63 9.25 18.23
CA ASN A 130 -22.24 7.87 17.94
C ASN A 130 -21.38 7.76 16.65
N GLU A 131 -21.70 8.55 15.63
CA GLU A 131 -20.96 8.55 14.37
C GLU A 131 -19.58 9.18 14.54
N ILE A 132 -19.51 10.28 15.30
CA ILE A 132 -18.25 10.95 15.62
C ILE A 132 -17.32 10.00 16.38
N ARG A 133 -17.85 9.23 17.35
CA ARG A 133 -17.06 8.19 18.05
C ARG A 133 -16.49 7.14 17.09
N LYS A 134 -17.30 6.67 16.12
CA LYS A 134 -16.84 5.69 15.12
C LYS A 134 -15.72 6.25 14.23
N ILE A 135 -15.85 7.50 13.78
CA ILE A 135 -14.83 8.20 12.99
C ILE A 135 -13.52 8.28 13.79
N LEU A 136 -13.59 8.75 15.04
CA LEU A 136 -12.41 8.91 15.89
C LEU A 136 -11.76 7.57 16.24
N ALA A 137 -12.55 6.53 16.56
CA ALA A 137 -12.02 5.22 16.90
C ALA A 137 -11.19 4.59 15.75
N ARG A 138 -11.59 4.82 14.50
CA ARG A 138 -10.92 4.29 13.30
C ARG A 138 -9.78 5.17 12.79
N SER A 139 -9.85 6.48 13.03
CA SER A 139 -8.85 7.43 12.54
C SER A 139 -7.76 7.76 13.57
N CYS A 140 -8.02 7.57 14.88
CA CYS A 140 -7.02 7.79 15.91
C CYS A 140 -6.08 6.59 16.06
N GLU A 141 -4.86 6.84 16.52
CA GLU A 141 -3.89 5.76 16.78
C GLU A 141 -4.29 4.77 17.91
N SER A 142 -5.28 5.11 18.73
CA SER A 142 -5.73 4.31 19.86
C SER A 142 -7.17 4.64 20.21
N GLU A 143 -8.01 3.60 20.34
CA GLU A 143 -9.40 3.71 20.77
C GLU A 143 -9.53 4.39 22.15
N ARG A 144 -8.62 4.07 23.08
CA ARG A 144 -8.56 4.71 24.39
C ARG A 144 -8.29 6.22 24.31
N LYS A 145 -7.52 6.67 23.32
CA LYS A 145 -7.28 8.10 23.07
C LYS A 145 -8.46 8.76 22.37
N ALA A 146 -9.11 8.08 21.43
CA ALA A 146 -10.33 8.54 20.79
C ALA A 146 -11.46 8.77 21.80
N GLN A 147 -11.64 7.83 22.72
CA GLN A 147 -12.65 7.94 23.78
C GLN A 147 -12.34 9.10 24.74
N LYS A 148 -11.10 9.22 25.21
CA LYS A 148 -10.68 10.36 26.05
C LYS A 148 -10.86 11.70 25.35
N LEU A 149 -10.63 11.76 24.05
CA LEU A 149 -10.83 12.97 23.26
C LEU A 149 -12.33 13.33 23.18
N PHE A 150 -13.19 12.34 22.95
CA PHE A 150 -14.64 12.52 22.91
C PHE A 150 -15.22 12.96 24.26
N GLU A 151 -14.69 12.44 25.36
CA GLU A 151 -15.08 12.78 26.74
C GLU A 151 -14.52 14.15 27.22
N GLY A 152 -13.86 14.91 26.34
CA GLY A 152 -13.36 16.25 26.64
C GLY A 152 -11.95 16.29 27.26
N GLY A 153 -11.21 15.18 27.25
CA GLY A 153 -9.83 15.08 27.71
C GLY A 153 -8.80 15.68 26.74
N SER A 154 -7.62 15.05 26.66
CA SER A 154 -6.42 15.54 25.95
C SER A 154 -6.70 16.13 24.57
N GLU A 155 -6.26 17.38 24.34
CA GLU A 155 -6.50 18.12 23.10
C GLU A 155 -5.75 17.56 21.89
N TRP A 156 -4.59 16.96 22.12
CA TRP A 156 -3.70 16.52 21.04
C TRP A 156 -3.76 15.01 20.82
N VAL A 157 -4.16 14.62 19.61
CA VAL A 157 -4.21 13.21 19.20
C VAL A 157 -3.56 13.07 17.83
N LYS A 158 -2.89 11.93 17.63
CA LYS A 158 -2.39 11.54 16.30
C LYS A 158 -3.55 10.92 15.53
N ILE A 159 -3.92 11.58 14.44
CA ILE A 159 -4.95 11.11 13.53
C ILE A 159 -4.29 10.68 12.23
N ASP A 160 -4.74 9.53 11.71
CA ASP A 160 -4.41 9.05 10.39
C ASP A 160 -5.32 9.74 9.35
N PRO A 161 -4.76 10.60 8.47
CA PRO A 161 -5.56 11.35 7.50
C PRO A 161 -6.27 10.45 6.49
N GLU A 162 -5.68 9.32 6.11
CA GLU A 162 -6.25 8.42 5.11
C GLU A 162 -7.46 7.68 5.70
N ALA A 163 -7.32 7.16 6.94
CA ALA A 163 -8.43 6.53 7.65
C ALA A 163 -9.56 7.53 7.95
N LEU A 164 -9.22 8.79 8.26
CA LEU A 164 -10.21 9.85 8.43
C LEU A 164 -10.97 10.11 7.12
N CYS A 165 -10.27 10.29 6.00
CA CYS A 165 -10.90 10.50 4.70
C CYS A 165 -11.79 9.33 4.27
N TYR A 166 -11.34 8.10 4.52
CA TYR A 166 -12.10 6.90 4.21
C TYR A 166 -13.39 6.79 5.03
N GLU A 167 -13.36 7.19 6.30
CA GLU A 167 -14.57 7.23 7.12
C GLU A 167 -15.49 8.37 6.70
N LEU A 168 -14.95 9.53 6.34
CA LEU A 168 -15.75 10.66 5.85
C LEU A 168 -16.40 10.36 4.48
N SER A 169 -15.71 9.67 3.58
CA SER A 169 -16.22 9.33 2.24
C SER A 169 -17.38 8.33 2.25
N LYS A 170 -17.47 7.52 3.32
CA LYS A 170 -18.63 6.62 3.56
C LYS A 170 -19.87 7.35 4.05
N ARG A 171 -19.76 8.64 4.33
CA ARG A 171 -20.81 9.52 4.83
C ARG A 171 -21.05 10.60 3.77
N ASP A 172 -22.11 11.38 3.92
CA ASP A 172 -22.51 12.41 2.94
C ASP A 172 -21.56 13.64 2.87
N PHE A 173 -20.28 13.46 3.20
CA PHE A 173 -19.26 14.50 3.04
C PHE A 173 -18.81 14.58 1.59
N ASN A 174 -18.92 15.78 1.02
CA ASN A 174 -18.39 16.04 -0.31
C ASN A 174 -16.87 16.30 -0.27
N VAL A 175 -16.23 16.22 -1.45
CA VAL A 175 -14.78 16.40 -1.60
C VAL A 175 -14.31 17.73 -1.01
N HIS A 176 -15.08 18.81 -1.17
CA HIS A 176 -14.70 20.13 -0.66
C HIS A 176 -14.68 20.16 0.87
N GLU A 177 -15.64 19.51 1.53
CA GLU A 177 -15.71 19.41 2.99
C GLU A 177 -14.55 18.60 3.56
N VAL A 178 -14.21 17.48 2.91
CA VAL A 178 -13.05 16.66 3.32
C VAL A 178 -11.74 17.43 3.13
N MET A 179 -11.60 18.17 2.02
CA MET A 179 -10.43 19.01 1.78
C MET A 179 -10.31 20.16 2.79
N ASP A 180 -11.43 20.72 3.23
CA ASP A 180 -11.47 21.72 4.28
C ASP A 180 -10.97 21.15 5.62
N ILE A 181 -11.38 19.94 5.99
CA ILE A 181 -10.89 19.25 7.19
C ILE A 181 -9.38 19.01 7.10
N LEU A 182 -8.89 18.49 5.98
CA LEU A 182 -7.47 18.20 5.78
C LEU A 182 -6.59 19.47 5.82
N ARG A 183 -7.06 20.57 5.23
CA ARG A 183 -6.28 21.82 5.16
C ARG A 183 -6.38 22.65 6.43
N LYS A 184 -7.58 22.84 6.97
CA LYS A 184 -7.81 23.74 8.12
C LYS A 184 -7.50 23.06 9.44
N ILE A 185 -7.92 21.80 9.62
CA ILE A 185 -7.75 21.08 10.89
C ILE A 185 -6.44 20.30 10.90
N LEU A 186 -6.13 19.56 9.83
CA LEU A 186 -4.88 18.79 9.75
C LEU A 186 -3.66 19.60 9.27
N LYS A 187 -3.85 20.90 8.97
CA LYS A 187 -2.81 21.84 8.52
C LYS A 187 -1.96 21.30 7.36
N MET A 188 -2.57 20.53 6.46
CA MET A 188 -1.91 19.96 5.29
C MET A 188 -1.89 20.97 4.13
N THR A 189 -0.87 20.90 3.28
CA THR A 189 -0.89 21.68 2.04
C THR A 189 -1.98 21.16 1.10
N PRO A 190 -2.46 21.98 0.13
CA PRO A 190 -3.46 21.53 -0.83
C PRO A 190 -3.05 20.27 -1.61
N GLU A 191 -1.77 20.15 -1.95
CA GLU A 191 -1.21 19.00 -2.68
C GLU A 191 -1.20 17.75 -1.81
N GLU A 192 -0.85 17.90 -0.53
CA GLU A 192 -0.86 16.80 0.43
C GLU A 192 -2.29 16.31 0.71
N ALA A 193 -3.24 17.24 0.87
CA ALA A 193 -4.64 16.92 1.07
C ALA A 193 -5.25 16.21 -0.14
N ALA A 194 -4.97 16.69 -1.36
CA ALA A 194 -5.41 16.05 -2.60
C ALA A 194 -4.81 14.64 -2.75
N GLY A 195 -3.54 14.48 -2.35
CA GLY A 195 -2.86 13.20 -2.34
C GLY A 195 -3.49 12.18 -1.37
N VAL A 196 -3.86 12.62 -0.17
CA VAL A 196 -4.55 11.78 0.83
C VAL A 196 -5.94 11.39 0.34
N TRP A 197 -6.73 12.35 -0.15
CA TRP A 197 -8.08 12.09 -0.67
C TRP A 197 -8.06 11.04 -1.78
N LYS A 198 -7.16 11.21 -2.77
CA LYS A 198 -7.02 10.28 -3.90
C LYS A 198 -6.67 8.85 -3.46
N ASN A 199 -5.91 8.69 -2.37
CA ASN A 199 -5.56 7.36 -1.87
C ASN A 199 -6.69 6.72 -1.05
N ALA A 200 -7.54 7.54 -0.41
CA ALA A 200 -8.61 7.09 0.47
C ALA A 200 -9.95 6.85 -0.26
N SER A 201 -10.16 7.45 -1.43
CA SER A 201 -11.42 7.39 -2.21
C SER A 201 -11.47 6.23 -3.23
N VAL A 202 -10.76 5.13 -2.98
CA VAL A 202 -10.76 3.91 -3.82
C VAL A 202 -11.62 2.84 -3.17
#